data_AF-A0A9W4TA54-F1
#
_entry.id   AF-A0A9W4TA54-F1
#
_cell.length_a   1.000
_cell.length_b   1.000
_cell.length_c   1.000
_cell.angle_alpha   90.00
_cell.angle_beta   90.00
_cell.angle_gamma   90.00
#
_symmetry.space_group_name_H-M   'P 1'
#
loop_
_entity.id
_entity.type
_entity.pdbx_description
1 polymer ?
#
loop_
_entity_poly.entity_id
_entity_poly.type
_entity_poly.pdbx_seq_one_letter_code
_entity_poly.pdbx_strand_id
1 'polypeptide(L)'
;KRFKEHLPKCKGLNEAPQRPKVPGKDENEKYFRNYKCMQPNPYRIFWDLEMLTEKLTPEEKMKLTNTERLQMHKPCGYYYIIVRMDSSLNYEVVSYDLYRGSDTLEKFVERIEGELLNIQEDLSAPAEIIMAPGDLKAYNESTE
;
A
#
# COMPACT_ATOMS: atom_id res chain seq x y z
N LYS A 1 -7.79 42.60 10.90
CA LYS A 1 -6.93 43.74 10.47
C LYS A 1 -6.37 43.56 9.06
N ARG A 2 -5.63 42.48 8.76
CA ARG A 2 -4.98 42.25 7.45
C ARG A 2 -5.87 42.30 6.18
N PHE A 3 -7.12 41.86 6.25
CA PHE A 3 -8.02 41.85 5.08
C PHE A 3 -8.34 43.26 4.55
N LYS A 4 -8.62 44.22 5.45
CA LYS A 4 -8.96 45.60 5.08
C LYS A 4 -7.77 46.35 4.46
N GLU A 5 -6.55 46.00 4.86
CA GLU A 5 -5.31 46.58 4.32
C GLU A 5 -4.90 45.98 2.96
N HIS A 6 -5.34 44.76 2.66
CA HIS A 6 -5.02 44.05 1.40
C HIS A 6 -5.95 44.44 0.24
N LEU A 7 -7.22 44.73 0.53
CA LEU A 7 -8.24 45.16 -0.45
C LEU A 7 -7.76 46.23 -1.46
N PRO A 8 -7.16 47.36 -1.06
CA PRO A 8 -6.71 48.38 -2.01
C PRO A 8 -5.48 47.98 -2.85
N LYS A 9 -4.80 46.89 -2.49
CA LYS A 9 -3.60 46.38 -3.19
C LYS A 9 -3.91 45.18 -4.10
N CYS A 10 -5.08 44.59 -3.98
CA CYS A 10 -5.49 43.43 -4.77
C CYS A 10 -6.21 43.90 -6.05
N LYS A 11 -5.48 43.97 -7.17
CA LYS A 11 -6.05 44.34 -8.48
C LYS A 11 -6.64 43.15 -9.27
N GLY A 12 -6.64 41.94 -8.71
CA GLY A 12 -7.18 40.75 -9.37
C GLY A 12 -6.57 40.45 -10.75
N LEU A 13 -7.14 39.48 -11.46
CA LEU A 13 -6.90 39.31 -12.90
C LEU A 13 -7.97 40.16 -13.62
N ASN A 14 -7.58 41.09 -14.51
CA ASN A 14 -8.46 42.03 -15.24
C ASN A 14 -9.19 43.11 -14.40
N GLU A 15 -8.56 43.64 -13.35
CA GLU A 15 -9.13 44.72 -12.49
C GLU A 15 -10.46 44.38 -11.80
N ALA A 16 -10.90 43.13 -11.90
CA ALA A 16 -12.04 42.60 -11.15
C ALA A 16 -11.52 41.86 -9.92
N PRO A 17 -12.00 42.16 -8.70
CA PRO A 17 -11.72 41.33 -7.55
C PRO A 17 -12.25 39.92 -7.86
N GLN A 18 -11.38 38.90 -7.79
CA GLN A 18 -11.83 37.52 -7.82
C GLN A 18 -12.93 37.37 -6.76
N ARG A 19 -14.09 36.85 -7.17
CA ARG A 19 -15.27 36.74 -6.31
C ARG A 19 -14.85 36.15 -4.95
N PRO A 20 -14.98 36.90 -3.84
CA PRO A 20 -14.67 36.40 -2.51
C PRO A 20 -15.87 35.58 -1.99
N LYS A 21 -16.46 34.75 -2.86
CA LYS A 21 -17.56 33.88 -2.47
C LYS A 21 -16.91 32.65 -1.83
N VAL A 22 -16.70 32.73 -0.52
CA VAL A 22 -16.36 31.57 0.28
C VAL A 22 -17.61 30.69 0.31
N PRO A 23 -17.55 29.42 -0.12
CA PRO A 23 -18.69 28.53 -0.05
C PRO A 23 -19.24 28.46 1.38
N GLY A 24 -20.55 28.61 1.54
CA GLY A 24 -21.22 28.33 2.81
C GLY A 24 -21.07 26.85 3.16
N LYS A 25 -21.25 26.48 4.45
CA LYS A 25 -21.06 25.09 4.92
C LYS A 25 -21.85 24.05 4.10
N ASP A 26 -22.96 24.48 3.50
CA ASP A 26 -23.87 23.69 2.68
C ASP A 26 -23.98 24.17 1.21
N GLU A 27 -23.22 25.20 0.81
CA GLU A 27 -23.18 25.77 -0.55
C GLU A 27 -21.84 25.49 -1.24
N ASN A 28 -21.33 24.26 -1.11
CA ASN A 28 -20.09 23.86 -1.77
C ASN A 28 -20.34 23.64 -3.27
N GLU A 29 -20.08 24.64 -4.11
CA GLU A 29 -20.16 24.51 -5.59
C GLU A 29 -19.14 23.50 -6.16
N LYS A 30 -18.10 23.14 -5.38
CA LYS A 30 -17.10 22.14 -5.75
C LYS A 30 -16.98 21.09 -4.65
N TYR A 31 -17.32 19.85 -4.99
CA TYR A 31 -17.15 18.70 -4.10
C TYR A 31 -15.93 17.90 -4.54
N PHE A 32 -14.97 17.70 -3.65
CA PHE A 32 -13.97 16.66 -3.84
C PHE A 32 -14.62 15.31 -3.50
N ARG A 33 -15.26 14.65 -4.46
CA ARG A 33 -15.86 13.33 -4.23
C ARG A 33 -14.80 12.25 -4.03
N ASN A 34 -13.59 12.46 -4.55
CA ASN A 34 -12.50 11.52 -4.45
C ASN A 34 -11.41 12.04 -3.49
N TYR A 35 -11.65 11.94 -2.18
CA TYR A 35 -10.68 12.30 -1.13
C TYR A 35 -9.42 11.42 -1.14
N LYS A 36 -9.41 10.38 -1.98
CA LYS A 36 -8.34 9.39 -2.06
C LYS A 36 -7.98 9.21 -3.54
N CYS A 37 -7.28 10.18 -4.14
CA CYS A 37 -6.43 9.91 -5.31
C CYS A 37 -5.27 8.99 -4.91
N MET A 38 -5.60 7.83 -4.35
CA MET A 38 -4.67 6.77 -4.01
C MET A 38 -4.78 5.73 -5.10
N GLN A 39 -3.65 5.38 -5.69
CA GLN A 39 -3.58 4.20 -6.55
C GLN A 39 -4.02 2.97 -5.75
N PRO A 40 -4.80 2.05 -6.34
CA PRO A 40 -5.02 0.74 -5.71
C PRO A 40 -3.66 0.11 -5.41
N ASN A 41 -3.50 -0.52 -4.24
CA ASN A 41 -2.24 -1.18 -3.89
C ASN A 41 -1.89 -2.21 -4.98
N PRO A 42 -0.86 -1.95 -5.82
CA PRO A 42 -0.65 -2.75 -7.02
C PRO A 42 0.12 -4.03 -6.72
N TYR A 43 0.73 -4.18 -5.53
CA TYR A 43 1.53 -5.35 -5.19
C TYR A 43 0.79 -6.30 -4.23
N ARG A 44 0.85 -7.60 -4.53
CA ARG A 44 0.47 -8.69 -3.62
C ARG A 44 1.63 -9.66 -3.47
N ILE A 45 1.93 -10.01 -2.23
CA ILE A 45 2.94 -11.01 -1.89
C ILE A 45 2.20 -12.26 -1.39
N PHE A 46 2.33 -13.35 -2.12
CA PHE A 46 1.92 -14.67 -1.67
C PHE A 46 3.14 -15.37 -1.12
N TRP A 47 3.06 -15.89 0.09
CA TRP A 47 4.18 -16.57 0.72
C TRP A 47 3.72 -17.74 1.56
N ASP A 48 4.61 -18.71 1.73
CA ASP A 48 4.44 -19.85 2.63
C ASP A 48 5.78 -20.18 3.30
N LEU A 49 5.70 -20.72 4.52
CA LEU A 49 6.85 -21.19 5.29
C LEU A 49 6.76 -22.70 5.49
N GLU A 50 7.81 -23.40 5.08
CA GLU A 50 7.99 -24.81 5.39
C GLU A 50 8.52 -24.97 6.83
N MET A 51 7.89 -25.85 7.59
CA MET A 51 8.23 -26.11 8.99
C MET A 51 8.42 -27.62 9.21
N LEU A 52 9.51 -28.01 9.86
CA LEU A 52 9.71 -29.37 10.37
C LEU A 52 9.16 -29.50 11.78
N THR A 53 8.50 -30.61 12.04
CA THR A 53 7.96 -30.91 13.36
C THR A 53 8.95 -31.79 14.13
N GLU A 54 9.65 -31.18 15.08
CA GLU A 54 10.62 -31.86 15.93
C GLU A 54 9.98 -32.28 17.26
N LYS A 55 10.37 -33.45 17.77
CA LYS A 55 9.95 -33.89 19.11
C LYS A 55 10.72 -33.10 20.15
N LEU A 56 10.03 -32.66 21.19
CA LEU A 56 10.69 -31.99 22.32
C LEU A 56 11.63 -32.92 23.05
N THR A 57 12.76 -32.39 23.47
CA THR A 57 13.71 -33.08 24.33
C THR A 57 13.13 -33.31 25.73
N PRO A 58 13.59 -34.32 26.49
CA PRO A 58 13.12 -34.56 27.86
C PRO A 58 13.26 -33.35 28.78
N GLU A 59 14.31 -32.56 28.59
CA GLU A 59 14.61 -31.34 29.37
C GLU A 59 13.59 -30.22 29.12
N GLU A 60 13.17 -30.04 27.87
CA GLU A 60 12.14 -29.06 27.51
C GLU A 60 10.75 -29.47 28.00
N LYS A 61 10.47 -30.78 28.03
CA LYS A 61 9.23 -31.31 28.59
C LYS A 61 9.13 -31.07 30.10
N MET A 62 10.23 -31.22 30.84
CA MET A 62 10.26 -30.97 32.29
C MET A 62 9.94 -29.51 32.68
N LYS A 63 10.12 -28.54 31.78
CA LYS A 63 9.81 -27.13 32.04
C LYS A 63 8.31 -26.80 31.98
N LEU A 64 7.48 -27.74 31.53
CA LEU A 64 6.04 -27.55 31.36
C LEU A 64 5.29 -28.15 32.55
N THR A 65 4.71 -27.30 33.39
CA THR A 65 4.08 -27.70 34.66
C THR A 65 2.61 -28.12 34.52
N ASN A 66 1.84 -27.52 33.61
CA ASN A 66 0.39 -27.71 33.52
C ASN A 66 -0.13 -28.13 32.12
N THR A 67 0.69 -28.03 31.07
CA THR A 67 0.26 -28.34 29.70
C THR A 67 1.42 -28.98 28.93
N GLU A 68 1.20 -30.20 28.41
CA GLU A 68 2.22 -30.92 27.66
C GLU A 68 2.30 -30.42 26.22
N ARG A 69 3.39 -29.71 25.89
CA ARG A 69 3.76 -29.46 24.50
C ARG A 69 4.36 -30.77 23.96
N LEU A 70 3.83 -31.28 22.85
CA LEU A 70 4.28 -32.57 22.28
C LEU A 70 5.39 -32.38 21.22
N GLN A 71 5.32 -31.28 20.47
CA GLN A 71 6.17 -31.01 19.32
C GLN A 71 6.51 -29.52 19.20
N MET A 72 7.61 -29.25 18.49
CA MET A 72 8.06 -27.91 18.13
C MET A 72 8.13 -27.78 16.61
N HIS A 73 7.64 -26.67 16.07
CA HIS A 73 7.80 -26.34 14.65
C HIS A 73 9.08 -25.55 14.47
N LYS A 74 9.98 -26.08 13.64
CA LYS A 74 11.23 -25.44 13.27
C LYS A 74 11.16 -25.02 11.80
N PRO A 75 11.30 -23.72 11.49
CA PRO A 75 11.35 -23.24 10.12
C PRO A 75 12.50 -23.90 9.35
N CYS A 76 12.22 -24.38 8.15
CA CYS A 76 13.20 -25.06 7.30
C CYS A 76 13.23 -24.57 5.85
N GLY A 77 12.21 -23.82 5.42
CA GLY A 77 12.21 -23.18 4.13
C GLY A 77 11.11 -22.14 3.98
N TYR A 78 11.19 -21.39 2.91
CA TYR A 78 10.15 -20.46 2.50
C TYR A 78 10.03 -20.42 0.99
N TYR A 79 8.87 -20.01 0.53
CA TYR A 79 8.63 -19.62 -0.84
C TYR A 79 7.76 -18.37 -0.86
N TYR A 80 8.12 -17.39 -1.67
CA TYR A 80 7.24 -16.26 -1.94
C TYR A 80 7.19 -15.93 -3.43
N ILE A 81 6.07 -15.34 -3.84
CA ILE A 81 5.84 -14.76 -5.16
C ILE A 81 5.24 -13.37 -4.96
N ILE A 82 5.78 -12.39 -5.67
CA ILE A 82 5.28 -11.02 -5.73
C ILE A 82 4.59 -10.82 -7.07
N VAL A 83 3.32 -10.40 -7.01
CA VAL A 83 2.48 -10.12 -8.16
C VAL A 83 2.15 -8.62 -8.19
N ARG A 84 2.50 -7.96 -9.28
CA ARG A 84 2.10 -6.59 -9.60
C ARG A 84 0.79 -6.61 -10.40
N MET A 85 -0.08 -5.66 -10.11
CA MET A 85 -1.40 -5.46 -10.72
C MET A 85 -1.54 -4.02 -11.16
N ASP A 86 -1.26 -3.80 -12.44
CA ASP A 86 -1.38 -2.47 -13.05
C ASP A 86 -2.79 -2.21 -13.60
N SER A 87 -3.67 -3.23 -13.62
CA SER A 87 -5.11 -3.11 -13.83
C SER A 87 -5.83 -4.41 -13.45
N SER A 88 -7.17 -4.45 -13.51
CA SER A 88 -7.97 -5.63 -13.15
C SER A 88 -7.65 -6.90 -13.96
N LEU A 89 -6.91 -6.80 -15.06
CA LEU A 89 -6.58 -7.90 -15.97
C LEU A 89 -5.08 -8.09 -16.24
N ASN A 90 -4.20 -7.21 -15.74
CA ASN A 90 -2.76 -7.30 -15.97
C ASN A 90 -2.06 -7.71 -14.67
N TYR A 91 -1.97 -9.02 -14.44
CA TYR A 91 -1.20 -9.60 -13.34
C TYR A 91 0.18 -10.01 -13.86
N GLU A 92 1.24 -9.44 -13.28
CA GLU A 92 2.62 -9.77 -13.62
C GLU A 92 3.34 -10.30 -12.37
N VAL A 93 4.00 -11.45 -12.50
CA VAL A 93 4.91 -11.94 -11.46
C VAL A 93 6.23 -11.20 -11.61
N VAL A 94 6.53 -10.33 -10.65
CA VAL A 94 7.71 -9.44 -10.71
C VAL A 94 8.93 -10.02 -9.98
N SER A 95 8.70 -10.84 -8.96
CA SER A 95 9.77 -11.48 -8.19
C SER A 95 9.24 -12.73 -7.50
N TYR A 96 10.15 -13.66 -7.23
CA TYR A 96 9.90 -14.83 -6.39
C TYR A 96 11.23 -15.32 -5.83
N ASP A 97 11.21 -15.95 -4.66
CA ASP A 97 12.38 -16.64 -4.11
C ASP A 97 11.94 -17.93 -3.41
N LEU A 98 12.79 -18.94 -3.51
CA LEU A 98 12.65 -20.23 -2.85
C LEU A 98 13.93 -20.51 -2.08
N TYR A 99 13.79 -20.71 -0.77
CA TYR A 99 14.92 -20.96 0.09
C TYR A 99 14.64 -22.12 1.05
N ARG A 100 15.68 -22.91 1.32
CA ARG A 100 15.66 -23.98 2.33
C ARG A 100 16.95 -23.96 3.12
N GLY A 101 16.86 -23.87 4.44
CA GLY A 101 18.00 -23.75 5.33
C GLY A 101 17.62 -23.61 6.79
N SER A 102 18.59 -23.72 7.69
CA SER A 102 18.34 -23.53 9.13
C SER A 102 18.11 -22.05 9.50
N ASP A 103 18.68 -21.14 8.73
CA ASP A 103 18.58 -19.67 8.79
C ASP A 103 17.38 -19.13 7.97
N THR A 104 16.38 -19.98 7.71
CA THR A 104 15.20 -19.67 6.88
C THR A 104 14.52 -18.35 7.27
N LEU A 105 14.30 -18.10 8.57
CA LEU A 105 13.60 -16.88 8.99
C LEU A 105 14.44 -15.62 8.77
N GLU A 106 15.74 -15.69 9.05
CA GLU A 106 16.66 -14.57 8.85
C GLU A 106 16.72 -14.22 7.36
N LYS A 107 16.91 -15.23 6.51
CA LYS A 107 16.91 -15.06 5.05
C LYS A 107 15.58 -14.55 4.52
N PHE A 108 14.46 -15.00 5.08
CA PHE A 108 13.14 -14.53 4.66
C PHE A 108 12.97 -13.04 4.93
N VAL A 109 13.33 -12.58 6.13
CA VAL A 109 13.24 -11.16 6.50
C VAL A 109 14.16 -10.32 5.62
N GLU A 110 15.42 -10.72 5.46
CA GLU A 110 16.39 -10.04 4.58
C GLU A 110 15.85 -9.87 3.15
N ARG A 111 15.23 -10.92 2.60
CA ARG A 111 14.64 -10.85 1.26
C ARG A 111 13.45 -9.91 1.20
N ILE A 112 12.48 -10.06 2.11
CA ILE A 112 11.27 -9.23 2.11
C ILE A 112 11.59 -7.75 2.33
N GLU A 113 12.60 -7.42 3.14
CA GLU A 113 13.09 -6.04 3.29
C GLU A 113 13.69 -5.49 1.98
N GLY A 114 14.46 -6.31 1.25
CA GLY A 114 14.96 -5.94 -0.08
C GLY A 114 13.84 -5.71 -1.09
N GLU A 115 12.83 -6.60 -1.10
CA GLU A 115 11.65 -6.45 -1.96
C GLU A 115 10.82 -5.21 -1.63
N LEU A 116 10.71 -4.86 -0.34
CA LEU A 116 10.06 -3.63 0.09
C LEU A 116 10.74 -2.40 -0.51
N LEU A 117 12.08 -2.35 -0.51
CA LEU A 117 12.83 -1.24 -1.11
C LEU A 117 12.59 -1.16 -2.62
N ASN A 118 12.63 -2.30 -3.32
CA ASN A 118 12.37 -2.35 -4.77
C ASN A 118 10.95 -1.86 -5.10
N ILE A 119 9.95 -2.30 -4.34
CA ILE A 119 8.55 -1.88 -4.50
C ILE A 119 8.40 -0.39 -4.21
N GLN A 120 9.05 0.12 -3.16
CA GLN A 120 9.01 1.55 -2.84
C GLN A 120 9.64 2.41 -3.93
N GLU A 121 10.77 1.96 -4.50
CA GLU A 121 11.42 2.64 -5.62
C GLU A 121 10.50 2.66 -6.85
N ASP A 122 9.89 1.53 -7.22
CA ASP A 122 8.93 1.47 -8.33
C ASP A 122 7.72 2.39 -8.09
N LEU A 123 7.13 2.35 -6.90
CA LEU A 123 5.97 3.18 -6.53
C LEU A 123 6.30 4.67 -6.39
N SER A 124 7.58 5.02 -6.27
CA SER A 124 8.01 6.43 -6.22
C SER A 124 7.92 7.10 -7.60
N ALA A 125 7.95 6.31 -8.68
CA ALA A 125 7.78 6.82 -10.03
C ALA A 125 6.32 7.25 -10.28
N PRO A 126 6.07 8.37 -10.98
CA PRO A 126 4.72 8.75 -11.38
C PRO A 126 4.10 7.67 -12.25
N ALA A 127 3.06 6.99 -11.76
CA ALA A 127 2.33 6.00 -12.53
C ALA A 127 1.48 6.67 -13.64
N GLU A 128 1.46 6.08 -14.82
CA GLU A 128 0.54 6.49 -15.87
C GLU A 128 -0.91 6.26 -15.43
N ILE A 129 -1.78 7.21 -15.75
CA ILE A 129 -3.21 7.09 -15.45
C ILE A 129 -3.83 6.15 -16.48
N ILE A 130 -4.07 4.90 -16.10
CA ILE A 130 -4.83 3.94 -16.90
C ILE A 130 -6.31 4.14 -16.60
N MET A 131 -7.03 4.92 -17.43
CA MET A 131 -8.48 5.06 -17.32
C MET A 131 -9.19 3.96 -18.12
N ALA A 132 -9.97 3.10 -17.45
CA ALA A 132 -10.91 2.24 -18.17
C ALA A 132 -12.05 3.10 -18.77
N PRO A 133 -12.74 2.64 -19.82
CA PRO A 133 -13.85 3.38 -20.41
C PRO A 133 -14.96 3.77 -19.41
N GLY A 134 -15.20 2.92 -18.40
CA GLY A 134 -16.13 3.21 -17.30
C GLY A 134 -15.65 4.33 -16.37
N ASP A 135 -14.35 4.38 -16.08
CA ASP A 135 -13.74 5.43 -15.26
C ASP A 135 -13.79 6.79 -15.97
N LEU A 136 -13.53 6.80 -17.29
CA LEU A 136 -13.63 8.00 -18.12
C LEU A 136 -15.07 8.54 -18.15
N LYS A 137 -16.06 7.65 -18.24
CA LYS A 137 -17.47 8.04 -18.19
C LYS A 137 -17.83 8.66 -16.84
N ALA A 138 -17.44 8.04 -15.74
CA ALA A 138 -17.64 8.57 -14.39
C ALA A 138 -16.91 9.92 -14.18
N TYR A 139 -15.71 10.07 -14.74
CA TYR A 139 -14.97 11.33 -14.69
C TYR A 139 -15.72 12.46 -15.40
N ASN A 140 -16.18 12.23 -16.63
CA ASN A 140 -16.94 13.20 -17.41
C ASN A 140 -18.28 13.57 -16.74
N GLU A 141 -18.98 12.58 -16.16
CA GLU A 141 -20.23 12.81 -15.41
C GLU A 141 -20.01 13.57 -14.09
N SER A 142 -18.81 13.56 -13.53
CA SER A 142 -18.46 14.25 -12.28
C SER A 142 -17.96 15.69 -12.47
N THR A 143 -17.71 16.10 -13.72
CA THR A 143 -17.24 17.44 -14.08
C THR A 143 -18.36 18.38 -14.55
N GLU A 144 -19.62 17.94 -14.50
CA GLU A 144 -20.85 18.78 -14.53
C GLU A 144 -21.32 19.13 -13.12
#